data_AF-A0AB74LTT5-F1
#
_entry.id   AF-A0AB74LTT5-F1
#
_cell.length_a   1.000
_cell.length_b   1.000
_cell.length_c   1.000
_cell.angle_alpha   90.00
_cell.angle_beta   90.00
_cell.angle_gamma   90.00
#
_symmetry.space_group_name_H-M   'P 1'
#
loop_
_entity.id
_entity.type
_entity.pdbx_description
1 polymer ?
#
loop_
_entity_poly.entity_id
_entity_poly.type
_entity_poly.pdbx_seq_one_letter_code
_entity_poly.pdbx_strand_id
1 'polypeptide(L)'
;MIPTFTIRPRDYVESHVMMRSPRELPRPDWSAGLALRASTEIAADRDAAVAERSALEASRTDLMLTGTVDDVADLDHRIAVAKVRIDQAEMQHAAAVIAEAKTKADHEAEQTRRRALRKQAMKASAEVGRMADDYLAAAGKLVTLLAQIRERERLIAEANGNLPDDAEAVPPGEPFNGKAGTPSRHETTVEQIYSGMGDDRRPTYRKHPTTTFTPSVPEEPHKPLSARVYLPGLGRDAAPLWGVRYYVNGEPR
;
A
#
# COMPACT_ATOMS: atom_id res chain seq x y z
N MET A 1 -42.40 20.60 21.70
CA MET A 1 -41.06 20.58 22.31
C MET A 1 -40.22 19.63 21.47
N ILE A 2 -39.35 20.14 20.59
CA ILE A 2 -38.55 19.32 19.67
C ILE A 2 -37.14 19.22 20.27
N PRO A 3 -36.58 18.01 20.47
CA PRO A 3 -35.24 17.88 21.02
C PRO A 3 -34.21 18.34 20.00
N THR A 4 -33.40 19.33 20.40
CA THR A 4 -32.29 19.85 19.61
C THR A 4 -31.07 18.97 19.90
N PHE A 5 -30.63 18.16 18.94
CA PHE A 5 -29.40 17.38 19.06
C PHE A 5 -28.20 18.22 18.61
N THR A 6 -27.29 18.51 19.54
CA THR A 6 -26.03 19.18 19.25
C THR A 6 -25.01 18.13 18.79
N ILE A 7 -24.81 18.02 17.48
CA ILE A 7 -23.75 17.17 16.91
C ILE A 7 -22.42 17.88 17.13
N ARG A 8 -21.58 17.35 18.03
CA ARG A 8 -20.21 17.85 18.19
C ARG A 8 -19.37 17.39 16.99
N PRO A 9 -18.58 18.27 16.36
CA PRO A 9 -17.62 17.86 15.34
C PRO A 9 -16.61 16.91 16.00
N ARG A 10 -16.48 15.72 15.42
CA ARG A 10 -15.48 14.72 15.82
C ARG A 10 -14.11 15.26 15.42
N ASP A 11 -13.21 15.41 16.38
CA ASP A 11 -11.81 15.69 16.13
C ASP A 11 -11.26 14.61 15.18
N TYR A 12 -10.98 15.00 13.94
CA TYR A 12 -10.28 14.17 12.98
C TYR A 12 -8.84 14.04 13.50
N VAL A 13 -8.57 12.93 14.18
CA VAL A 13 -7.20 12.47 14.37
C VAL A 13 -6.75 12.00 12.99
N GLU A 14 -6.09 12.89 12.24
CA GLU A 14 -5.28 12.49 11.10
C GLU A 14 -4.26 11.48 11.62
N SER A 15 -4.56 10.19 11.46
CA SER A 15 -3.57 9.14 11.56
C SER A 15 -2.65 9.30 10.36
N HIS A 16 -1.74 10.26 10.46
CA HIS A 16 -0.46 10.24 9.77
C HIS A 16 0.22 8.93 10.20
N VAL A 17 -0.11 7.85 9.50
CA VAL A 17 0.78 6.70 9.39
C VAL A 17 1.98 7.25 8.63
N MET A 18 2.86 7.89 9.38
CA MET A 18 4.27 7.97 9.05
C MET A 18 4.65 6.52 8.85
N MET A 19 4.64 6.05 7.59
CA MET A 19 5.50 4.95 7.20
C MET A 19 6.88 5.45 7.60
N ARG A 20 7.29 5.12 8.84
CA ARG A 20 8.63 5.31 9.32
C ARG A 20 9.46 4.58 8.29
N SER A 21 10.06 5.33 7.38
CA SER A 21 11.10 4.81 6.49
C SER A 21 11.97 3.92 7.36
N PRO A 22 12.19 2.67 6.96
CA PRO A 22 12.90 1.68 7.77
C PRO A 22 14.10 2.39 8.35
N ARG A 23 14.12 2.47 9.69
CA ARG A 23 15.10 3.23 10.48
C ARG A 23 16.45 2.88 9.88
N GLU A 24 17.00 3.77 9.07
CA GLU A 24 18.26 3.51 8.40
C GLU A 24 19.25 3.29 9.52
N LEU A 25 19.62 2.02 9.73
CA LEU A 25 20.70 1.69 10.63
C LEU A 25 21.86 2.59 10.20
N PRO A 26 22.50 3.34 11.12
CA PRO A 26 23.59 4.22 10.78
C PRO A 26 24.57 3.39 9.95
N ARG A 27 24.65 3.71 8.65
CA ARG A 27 25.59 3.03 7.77
C ARG A 27 26.94 3.30 8.40
N PRO A 28 27.72 2.26 8.73
CA PRO A 28 29.06 2.46 9.26
C PRO A 28 29.78 3.41 8.30
N ASP A 29 30.25 4.52 8.85
CA ASP A 29 30.90 5.58 8.11
C ASP A 29 32.30 5.10 7.70
N TRP A 30 32.34 4.20 6.72
CA TRP A 30 33.57 3.71 6.12
C TRP A 30 34.30 4.84 5.35
N SER A 31 33.69 6.02 5.21
CA SER A 31 34.29 7.23 4.67
C SER A 31 35.20 7.98 5.66
N ALA A 32 35.12 7.70 6.96
CA ALA A 32 35.89 8.43 7.98
C ALA A 32 37.39 8.06 8.05
N GLY A 33 37.85 7.06 7.30
CA GLY A 33 39.22 6.54 7.43
C GLY A 33 40.31 7.35 6.72
N LEU A 34 40.00 7.94 5.57
CA LEU A 34 40.93 8.73 4.76
C LEU A 34 40.07 9.72 3.98
N ALA A 35 39.98 10.96 4.45
CA ALA A 35 39.46 12.04 3.61
C ALA A 35 40.32 12.06 2.33
N LEU A 36 39.77 11.56 1.23
CA LEU A 36 40.45 11.52 -0.05
C LEU A 36 40.79 12.97 -0.38
N ARG A 37 42.07 13.35 -0.33
CA ARG A 37 42.50 14.70 -0.72
C ARG A 37 42.03 14.94 -2.13
N ALA A 38 41.39 16.08 -2.37
CA ALA A 38 40.90 16.43 -3.70
C ALA A 38 42.08 16.46 -4.68
N SER A 39 41.85 16.06 -5.94
CA SER A 39 42.88 16.08 -6.98
C SER A 39 43.57 17.45 -7.05
N THR A 40 42.83 18.53 -6.83
CA THR A 40 43.34 19.91 -6.78
C THR A 40 44.36 20.16 -5.68
N GLU A 41 44.19 19.57 -4.49
CA GLU A 41 45.15 19.72 -3.39
C GLU A 41 46.46 18.97 -3.69
N ILE A 42 46.36 17.76 -4.25
CA ILE A 42 47.52 16.95 -4.62
C ILE A 42 48.28 17.61 -5.79
N ALA A 43 47.57 18.23 -6.73
CA ALA A 43 48.18 19.02 -7.80
C ALA A 43 48.97 20.22 -7.24
N ALA A 44 48.43 20.91 -6.24
CA ALA A 44 49.13 22.02 -5.59
C ALA A 44 50.41 21.56 -4.86
N ASP A 45 50.36 20.41 -4.17
CA ASP A 45 51.53 19.81 -3.51
C ASP A 45 52.61 19.42 -4.54
N ARG A 46 52.20 18.87 -5.70
CA ARG A 46 53.11 18.58 -6.82
C ARG A 46 53.79 19.85 -7.32
N ASP A 47 53.01 20.90 -7.58
CA ASP A 47 53.52 22.16 -8.13
C ASP A 47 54.49 22.84 -7.14
N ALA A 48 54.22 22.75 -5.84
CA ALA A 48 55.13 23.20 -4.78
C ALA A 48 56.45 22.41 -4.77
N ALA A 49 56.40 21.07 -4.92
CA ALA A 49 57.60 20.24 -4.98
C ALA A 49 58.43 20.51 -6.25
N VAL A 50 57.77 20.76 -7.39
CA VAL A 50 58.43 21.19 -8.64
C VAL A 50 59.11 22.55 -8.49
N ALA A 51 58.45 23.50 -7.82
CA ALA A 51 59.03 24.81 -7.53
C ALA A 51 60.25 24.69 -6.60
N GLU A 52 60.16 23.87 -5.54
CA GLU A 52 61.28 23.60 -4.62
C GLU A 52 62.48 23.01 -5.37
N ARG A 53 62.26 21.95 -6.17
CA ARG A 53 63.32 21.34 -6.99
C ARG A 53 63.97 22.36 -7.92
N SER A 54 63.17 23.17 -8.60
CA SER A 54 63.69 24.18 -9.54
C SER A 54 64.57 25.22 -8.84
N ALA A 55 64.19 25.63 -7.62
CA ALA A 55 65.00 26.54 -6.80
C ALA A 55 66.32 25.89 -6.34
N LEU A 56 66.30 24.61 -5.95
CA LEU A 56 67.51 23.86 -5.58
C LEU A 56 68.46 23.70 -6.76
N GLU A 57 67.94 23.33 -7.95
CA GLU A 57 68.74 23.20 -9.16
C GLU A 57 69.37 24.54 -9.58
N ALA A 58 68.66 25.66 -9.41
CA ALA A 58 69.19 26.99 -9.67
C ALA A 58 70.35 27.37 -8.73
N SER A 59 70.31 26.95 -7.46
CA SER A 59 71.37 27.21 -6.47
C SER A 59 72.65 26.37 -6.67
N ARG A 60 72.58 25.29 -7.47
CA ARG A 60 73.64 24.29 -7.60
C ARG A 60 74.96 24.87 -8.13
N THR A 61 74.89 25.74 -9.15
CA THR A 61 76.08 26.32 -9.77
C THR A 61 76.87 27.21 -8.81
N ASP A 62 76.17 28.03 -8.01
CA ASP A 62 76.80 28.93 -7.04
C ASP A 62 77.46 28.14 -5.90
N LEU A 63 76.77 27.09 -5.43
CA LEU A 63 77.29 26.20 -4.40
C LEU A 63 78.51 25.39 -4.88
N MET A 64 78.57 24.98 -6.15
CA MET A 64 79.74 24.31 -6.72
C MET A 64 80.98 25.23 -6.81
N LEU A 65 80.78 26.55 -6.87
CA LEU A 65 81.87 27.53 -6.96
C LEU A 65 82.38 27.97 -5.58
N THR A 66 81.50 28.03 -4.59
CA THR A 66 81.78 28.66 -3.29
C THR A 66 81.70 27.70 -2.09
N GLY A 67 81.01 26.57 -2.24
CA GLY A 67 80.71 25.62 -1.17
C GLY A 67 81.74 24.51 -1.01
N THR A 68 81.59 23.75 0.08
CA THR A 68 82.36 22.54 0.35
C THR A 68 81.78 21.32 -0.38
N VAL A 69 82.52 20.21 -0.40
CA VAL A 69 82.04 18.94 -0.97
C VAL A 69 80.79 18.43 -0.23
N ASP A 70 80.74 18.64 1.10
CA ASP A 70 79.60 18.22 1.92
C ASP A 70 78.34 19.04 1.57
N ASP A 71 78.48 20.35 1.34
CA ASP A 71 77.36 21.21 0.93
C ASP A 71 76.74 20.72 -0.40
N VAL A 72 77.58 20.36 -1.38
CA VAL A 72 77.13 19.86 -2.68
C VAL A 72 76.42 18.51 -2.54
N ALA A 73 76.94 17.62 -1.70
CA ALA A 73 76.31 16.33 -1.42
C ALA A 73 74.94 16.49 -0.76
N ASP A 74 74.81 17.41 0.19
CA ASP A 74 73.55 17.74 0.86
C ASP A 74 72.52 18.33 -0.12
N LEU A 75 72.95 19.22 -1.03
CA LEU A 75 72.08 19.77 -2.06
C LEU A 75 71.59 18.69 -3.04
N ASP A 76 72.48 17.82 -3.51
CA ASP A 76 72.12 16.73 -4.41
C ASP A 76 71.17 15.73 -3.73
N HIS A 77 71.36 15.47 -2.43
CA HIS A 77 70.41 14.67 -1.64
C HIS A 77 69.02 15.33 -1.58
N ARG A 78 68.94 16.64 -1.32
CA ARG A 78 67.67 17.38 -1.31
C ARG A 78 66.98 17.37 -2.67
N ILE A 79 67.73 17.51 -3.78
CA ILE A 79 67.21 17.39 -5.15
C ILE A 79 66.63 15.99 -5.38
N ALA A 80 67.32 14.93 -4.95
CA ALA A 80 66.84 13.56 -5.07
C ALA A 80 65.54 13.34 -4.26
N VAL A 81 65.48 13.84 -3.02
CA VAL A 81 64.26 13.80 -2.20
C VAL A 81 63.10 14.55 -2.86
N ALA A 82 63.36 15.74 -3.42
CA ALA A 82 62.35 16.52 -4.13
C ALA A 82 61.81 15.80 -5.36
N LYS A 83 62.66 15.10 -6.14
CA LYS A 83 62.22 14.26 -7.26
C LYS A 83 61.28 13.14 -6.82
N VAL A 84 61.63 12.41 -5.77
CA VAL A 84 60.77 11.33 -5.23
C VAL A 84 59.42 11.90 -4.78
N ARG A 85 59.40 13.09 -4.16
CA ARG A 85 58.15 13.77 -3.78
C ARG A 85 57.29 14.14 -4.99
N ILE A 86 57.90 14.64 -6.07
CA ILE A 86 57.20 14.93 -7.33
C ILE A 86 56.57 13.67 -7.90
N ASP A 87 57.35 12.59 -8.06
CA ASP A 87 56.86 11.32 -8.61
C ASP A 87 55.70 10.75 -7.76
N GLN A 88 55.83 10.82 -6.44
CA GLN A 88 54.77 10.40 -5.52
C GLN A 88 53.51 11.27 -5.67
N ALA A 89 53.64 12.59 -5.76
CA ALA A 89 52.51 13.49 -5.93
C ALA A 89 51.83 13.30 -7.30
N GLU A 90 52.59 13.02 -8.36
CA GLU A 90 52.06 12.70 -9.69
C GLU A 90 51.24 11.40 -9.67
N MET A 91 51.76 10.34 -9.04
CA MET A 91 51.03 9.08 -8.89
C MET A 91 49.74 9.26 -8.07
N GLN A 92 49.81 10.02 -6.97
CA GLN A 92 48.65 10.33 -6.15
C GLN A 92 47.61 11.16 -6.90
N HIS A 93 48.05 12.16 -7.68
CA HIS A 93 47.17 12.99 -8.48
C HIS A 93 46.45 12.16 -9.56
N ALA A 94 47.18 11.30 -10.28
CA ALA A 94 46.59 10.41 -11.27
C ALA A 94 45.53 9.47 -10.64
N ALA A 95 45.84 8.90 -9.47
CA ALA A 95 44.88 8.06 -8.74
C ALA A 95 43.63 8.85 -8.29
N ALA A 96 43.81 10.08 -7.80
CA ALA A 96 42.72 10.95 -7.38
C ALA A 96 41.81 11.34 -8.55
N VAL A 97 42.37 11.71 -9.71
CA VAL A 97 41.61 12.04 -10.92
C VAL A 97 40.77 10.84 -11.39
N ILE A 98 41.34 9.63 -11.38
CA ILE A 98 40.59 8.41 -11.74
C ILE A 98 39.45 8.15 -10.73
N ALA A 99 39.72 8.31 -9.44
CA ALA A 99 38.71 8.15 -8.39
C ALA A 99 37.57 9.17 -8.54
N GLU A 100 37.90 10.46 -8.74
CA GLU A 100 36.92 11.52 -8.97
C GLU A 100 36.07 11.26 -10.23
N ALA A 101 36.70 10.89 -11.34
CA ALA A 101 35.99 10.53 -12.57
C ALA A 101 35.02 9.37 -12.35
N LYS A 102 35.43 8.33 -11.62
CA LYS A 102 34.57 7.19 -11.27
C LYS A 102 33.39 7.62 -10.40
N THR A 103 33.64 8.37 -9.32
CA THR A 103 32.56 8.85 -8.45
C THR A 103 31.56 9.74 -9.18
N LYS A 104 32.02 10.58 -10.11
CA LYS A 104 31.16 11.39 -10.98
C LYS A 104 30.33 10.52 -11.92
N ALA A 105 30.93 9.52 -12.58
CA ALA A 105 30.21 8.60 -13.46
C ALA A 105 29.15 7.79 -12.71
N ASP A 106 29.47 7.28 -11.51
CA ASP A 106 28.55 6.55 -10.64
C ASP A 106 27.36 7.46 -10.23
N HIS A 107 27.64 8.72 -9.89
CA HIS A 107 26.61 9.70 -9.56
C HIS A 107 25.68 9.98 -10.76
N GLU A 108 26.23 10.21 -11.95
CA GLU A 108 25.44 10.46 -13.17
C GLU A 108 24.58 9.25 -13.57
N ALA A 109 25.11 8.03 -13.42
CA ALA A 109 24.37 6.80 -13.65
C ALA A 109 23.19 6.65 -12.67
N GLU A 110 23.41 6.91 -11.38
CA GLU A 110 22.36 6.87 -10.37
C GLU A 110 21.29 7.97 -10.59
N GLN A 111 21.69 9.18 -10.96
CA GLN A 111 20.73 10.24 -11.32
C GLN A 111 19.89 9.86 -12.53
N THR A 112 20.49 9.23 -13.54
CA THR A 112 19.78 8.73 -14.72
C THR A 112 18.74 7.67 -14.31
N ARG A 113 19.13 6.72 -13.47
CA ARG A 113 18.23 5.70 -12.90
C ARG A 113 17.06 6.33 -12.14
N ARG A 114 17.32 7.29 -11.25
CA ARG A 114 16.29 7.99 -10.47
C ARG A 114 15.30 8.75 -11.34
N ARG A 115 15.77 9.43 -12.39
CA ARG A 115 14.91 10.12 -13.36
C ARG A 115 14.02 9.14 -14.12
N ALA A 116 14.55 7.98 -14.54
CA ALA A 116 13.78 6.94 -15.21
C ALA A 116 12.67 6.37 -14.30
N LEU A 117 12.99 6.05 -13.04
CA LEU A 117 12.02 5.58 -12.05
C LEU A 117 10.93 6.62 -11.78
N ARG A 118 11.30 7.90 -11.62
CA ARG A 118 10.33 8.99 -11.45
C ARG A 118 9.36 9.09 -12.62
N LYS A 119 9.86 8.96 -13.86
CA LYS A 119 9.01 8.98 -15.06
C LYS A 119 8.01 7.81 -15.07
N GLN A 120 8.46 6.61 -14.71
CA GLN A 120 7.59 5.43 -14.60
C GLN A 120 6.52 5.62 -13.51
N ALA A 121 6.91 6.12 -12.34
CA ALA A 121 5.99 6.40 -11.24
C ALA A 121 4.91 7.43 -11.61
N MET A 122 5.29 8.51 -12.31
CA MET A 122 4.33 9.52 -12.80
C MET A 122 3.33 8.92 -13.78
N LYS A 123 3.78 8.05 -14.70
CA LYS A 123 2.88 7.37 -15.63
C LYS A 123 1.90 6.45 -14.90
N ALA A 124 2.40 5.64 -13.96
CA ALA A 124 1.57 4.77 -13.14
C ALA A 124 0.54 5.57 -12.32
N SER A 125 0.96 6.68 -11.71
CA SER A 125 0.05 7.56 -10.95
C SER A 125 -1.07 8.13 -11.83
N ALA A 126 -0.77 8.55 -13.07
CA ALA A 126 -1.77 9.05 -14.00
C ALA A 126 -2.73 7.95 -14.48
N GLU A 127 -2.27 6.70 -14.57
CA GLU A 127 -3.11 5.55 -14.87
C GLU A 127 -4.04 5.18 -13.71
N VAL A 128 -3.53 5.19 -12.48
CA VAL A 128 -4.35 5.01 -11.27
C VAL A 128 -5.42 6.10 -11.18
N GLY A 129 -5.09 7.36 -11.49
CA GLY A 129 -6.07 8.44 -11.55
C GLY A 129 -7.22 8.14 -12.52
N ARG A 130 -6.89 7.70 -13.75
CA ARG A 130 -7.91 7.30 -14.74
C ARG A 130 -8.76 6.13 -14.26
N MET A 131 -8.14 5.10 -13.66
CA MET A 131 -8.87 3.96 -13.10
C MET A 131 -9.81 4.37 -11.96
N ALA A 132 -9.42 5.36 -11.15
CA ALA A 132 -10.27 5.89 -10.09
C ALA A 132 -11.50 6.63 -10.67
N ASP A 133 -11.31 7.42 -11.73
CA ASP A 133 -12.43 8.10 -12.42
C ASP A 133 -13.39 7.08 -13.05
N ASP A 134 -12.86 6.04 -13.72
CA ASP A 134 -13.65 4.95 -14.30
C ASP A 134 -14.46 4.20 -13.22
N TYR A 135 -13.84 3.94 -12.07
CA TYR A 135 -14.51 3.34 -10.92
C TYR A 135 -15.69 4.20 -10.44
N LEU A 136 -15.48 5.51 -10.26
CA LEU A 136 -16.53 6.43 -9.81
C LEU A 136 -17.70 6.48 -10.82
N ALA A 137 -17.39 6.49 -12.12
CA ALA A 137 -18.41 6.44 -13.16
C ALA A 137 -19.22 5.12 -13.12
N ALA A 138 -18.55 3.98 -12.94
CA ALA A 138 -19.20 2.68 -12.82
C ALA A 138 -20.06 2.58 -11.54
N ALA A 139 -19.52 3.07 -10.41
CA ALA A 139 -20.21 3.10 -9.13
C ALA A 139 -21.46 3.97 -9.20
N GLY A 140 -21.40 5.13 -9.87
CA GLY A 140 -22.57 5.99 -10.11
C GLY A 140 -23.68 5.28 -10.91
N LYS A 141 -23.33 4.52 -11.95
CA LYS A 141 -24.29 3.70 -12.70
C LYS A 141 -24.94 2.63 -11.81
N LEU A 142 -24.14 1.98 -10.95
CA LEU A 142 -24.65 0.97 -10.03
C LEU A 142 -25.60 1.57 -8.99
N VAL A 143 -25.29 2.75 -8.43
CA VAL A 143 -26.21 3.46 -7.51
C VAL A 143 -27.57 3.70 -8.17
N THR A 144 -27.59 4.18 -9.41
CA THR A 144 -28.83 4.41 -10.16
C THR A 144 -29.64 3.12 -10.33
N LEU A 145 -28.99 2.00 -10.71
CA LEU A 145 -29.65 0.71 -10.85
C LEU A 145 -30.21 0.19 -9.50
N LEU A 146 -29.43 0.31 -8.42
CA LEU A 146 -29.87 -0.10 -7.09
C LEU A 146 -31.05 0.74 -6.59
N ALA A 147 -31.08 2.04 -6.91
CA ALA A 147 -32.23 2.90 -6.61
C ALA A 147 -33.49 2.47 -7.37
N GLN A 148 -33.36 2.11 -8.65
CA GLN A 148 -34.46 1.56 -9.45
C GLN A 148 -34.97 0.24 -8.87
N ILE A 149 -34.07 -0.68 -8.47
CA ILE A 149 -34.46 -1.94 -7.82
C ILE A 149 -35.26 -1.66 -6.55
N ARG A 150 -34.77 -0.80 -5.65
CA ARG A 150 -35.48 -0.43 -4.41
C ARG A 150 -36.87 0.16 -4.67
N GLU A 151 -36.99 0.99 -5.69
CA GLU A 151 -38.29 1.55 -6.08
C GLU A 151 -39.25 0.47 -6.58
N ARG A 152 -38.78 -0.48 -7.39
CA ARG A 152 -39.61 -1.62 -7.84
C ARG A 152 -39.98 -2.55 -6.69
N GLU A 153 -39.06 -2.81 -5.76
CA GLU A 153 -39.33 -3.57 -4.53
C GLU A 153 -40.42 -2.90 -3.70
N ARG A 154 -40.37 -1.57 -3.54
CA ARG A 154 -41.42 -0.80 -2.85
C ARG A 154 -42.78 -0.93 -3.53
N LEU A 155 -42.83 -0.79 -4.86
CA LEU A 155 -44.08 -0.94 -5.62
C LEU A 155 -44.66 -2.36 -5.51
N ILE A 156 -43.81 -3.40 -5.56
CA ILE A 156 -44.24 -4.79 -5.36
C ILE A 156 -44.81 -4.97 -3.94
N ALA A 157 -44.11 -4.45 -2.92
CA ALA A 157 -44.57 -4.53 -1.54
C ALA A 157 -45.91 -3.79 -1.32
N GLU A 158 -46.09 -2.61 -1.92
CA GLU A 158 -47.32 -1.84 -1.87
C GLU A 158 -48.47 -2.55 -2.58
N ALA A 159 -48.23 -3.10 -3.77
CA ALA A 159 -49.23 -3.90 -4.50
C ALA A 159 -49.64 -5.13 -3.68
N ASN A 160 -48.68 -5.83 -3.08
CA ASN A 160 -48.93 -7.00 -2.24
C ASN A 160 -49.66 -6.67 -0.94
N GLY A 161 -49.48 -5.46 -0.40
CA GLY A 161 -50.22 -4.98 0.77
C GLY A 161 -51.68 -4.63 0.48
N ASN A 162 -52.04 -4.39 -0.78
CA ASN A 162 -53.40 -4.03 -1.22
C ASN A 162 -54.05 -5.13 -2.07
N LEU A 163 -53.66 -6.38 -1.85
CA LEU A 163 -54.14 -7.50 -2.64
C LEU A 163 -55.64 -7.79 -2.36
N PRO A 164 -56.46 -8.03 -3.40
CA PRO A 164 -57.79 -8.61 -3.21
C PRO A 164 -57.72 -9.99 -2.55
N ASP A 165 -58.77 -10.38 -1.81
CA ASP A 165 -58.81 -11.63 -1.00
C ASP A 165 -58.50 -12.91 -1.80
N ASP A 166 -58.78 -12.91 -3.11
CA ASP A 166 -58.58 -14.07 -4.00
C ASP A 166 -57.40 -13.92 -4.99
N ALA A 167 -56.62 -12.85 -4.89
CA ALA A 167 -55.49 -12.62 -5.79
C ALA A 167 -54.22 -13.34 -5.31
N GLU A 168 -53.36 -13.75 -6.24
CA GLU A 168 -52.03 -14.26 -5.92
C GLU A 168 -51.04 -13.09 -5.75
N ALA A 169 -50.16 -13.19 -4.74
CA ALA A 169 -49.16 -12.16 -4.49
C ALA A 169 -48.17 -12.05 -5.65
N VAL A 170 -47.78 -10.82 -5.99
CA VAL A 170 -46.73 -10.55 -6.97
C VAL A 170 -45.41 -11.10 -6.43
N PRO A 171 -44.71 -11.98 -7.17
CA PRO A 171 -43.44 -12.53 -6.70
C PRO A 171 -42.37 -11.44 -6.60
N PRO A 172 -41.38 -11.59 -5.71
CA PRO A 172 -40.24 -10.69 -5.67
C PRO A 172 -39.51 -10.73 -7.02
N GLY A 173 -39.08 -9.56 -7.50
CA GLY A 173 -38.38 -9.44 -8.80
C GLY A 173 -36.96 -10.00 -8.80
N GLU A 174 -36.38 -10.28 -7.62
CA GLU A 174 -35.07 -10.89 -7.47
C GLU A 174 -35.19 -12.41 -7.22
N PRO A 175 -34.28 -13.24 -7.77
CA PRO A 175 -34.20 -14.65 -7.41
C PRO A 175 -33.97 -14.80 -5.90
N PHE A 176 -34.74 -15.69 -5.27
CA PHE A 176 -34.55 -15.99 -3.85
C PHE A 176 -33.14 -16.52 -3.61
N ASN A 177 -32.36 -15.76 -2.86
CA ASN A 177 -30.95 -16.02 -2.56
C ASN A 177 -30.71 -16.43 -1.09
N GLY A 178 -31.79 -16.76 -0.37
CA GLY A 178 -31.74 -17.35 0.95
C GLY A 178 -31.66 -18.87 0.87
N LYS A 179 -31.37 -19.51 2.00
CA LYS A 179 -31.43 -20.97 2.13
C LYS A 179 -32.83 -21.34 2.59
N ALA A 180 -33.56 -22.08 1.76
CA ALA A 180 -34.89 -22.57 2.11
C ALA A 180 -34.80 -23.36 3.42
N GLY A 181 -35.66 -23.03 4.39
CA GLY A 181 -35.65 -23.70 5.68
C GLY A 181 -35.98 -25.17 5.51
N THR A 182 -35.29 -26.04 6.23
CA THR A 182 -35.70 -27.46 6.26
C THR A 182 -37.05 -27.54 7.01
N PRO A 183 -38.06 -28.24 6.48
CA PRO A 183 -39.35 -28.37 7.16
C PRO A 183 -39.14 -29.00 8.54
N SER A 184 -39.52 -28.27 9.60
CA SER A 184 -39.17 -28.60 10.98
C SER A 184 -40.24 -29.42 11.72
N ARG A 185 -41.41 -29.66 11.12
CA ARG A 185 -42.49 -30.42 11.76
C ARG A 185 -43.13 -31.43 10.81
N HIS A 186 -43.08 -32.70 11.21
CA HIS A 186 -43.97 -33.74 10.69
C HIS A 186 -45.17 -33.82 11.63
N GLU A 187 -46.36 -33.42 11.18
CA GLU A 187 -47.59 -33.71 11.92
C GLU A 187 -48.10 -35.09 11.50
N THR A 188 -48.28 -35.99 12.46
CA THR A 188 -48.91 -37.29 12.20
C THR A 188 -50.39 -37.15 12.47
N THR A 189 -51.20 -37.01 11.42
CA THR A 189 -52.65 -37.02 11.55
C THR A 189 -53.10 -38.44 11.90
N VAL A 190 -53.73 -38.61 13.06
CA VAL A 190 -54.31 -39.90 13.46
C VAL A 190 -55.76 -39.91 13.02
N GLU A 191 -56.06 -40.64 11.95
CA GLU A 191 -57.44 -40.86 11.54
C GLU A 191 -58.06 -41.94 12.42
N GLN A 192 -59.14 -41.59 13.13
CA GLN A 192 -59.92 -42.56 13.89
C GLN A 192 -60.88 -43.27 12.94
N ILE A 193 -60.66 -44.55 12.71
CA ILE A 193 -61.57 -45.38 11.92
C ILE A 193 -62.34 -46.28 12.88
N TYR A 194 -63.66 -46.08 12.94
CA TYR A 194 -64.56 -46.97 13.66
C TYR A 194 -64.93 -48.13 12.74
N SER A 195 -64.37 -49.32 12.97
CA SER A 195 -64.80 -50.53 12.24
C SER A 195 -65.46 -51.52 13.22
N GLY A 196 -66.72 -51.87 12.92
CA GLY A 196 -67.53 -52.81 13.70
C GLY A 196 -69.04 -52.51 13.68
N MET A 197 -69.85 -53.48 13.25
CA MET A 197 -71.29 -53.52 13.54
C MET A 197 -71.52 -54.33 14.81
N GLY A 198 -72.13 -53.72 15.83
CA GLY A 198 -72.43 -54.32 17.14
C GLY A 198 -71.91 -53.46 18.31
N ASP A 199 -72.49 -53.66 19.49
CA ASP A 199 -72.24 -52.85 20.71
C ASP A 199 -70.81 -52.94 21.28
N ASP A 200 -69.95 -53.81 20.74
CA ASP A 200 -68.53 -53.95 21.11
C ASP A 200 -67.60 -53.15 20.17
N ARG A 201 -67.80 -51.84 20.07
CA ARG A 201 -66.91 -50.97 19.27
C ARG A 201 -65.63 -50.62 20.03
N ARG A 202 -64.52 -51.27 19.67
CA ARG A 202 -63.18 -50.81 20.07
C ARG A 202 -62.61 -49.91 18.98
N PRO A 203 -62.21 -48.66 19.28
CA PRO A 203 -61.57 -47.80 18.30
C PRO A 203 -60.25 -48.44 17.85
N THR A 204 -60.05 -48.55 16.54
CA THR A 204 -58.75 -48.89 15.98
C THR A 204 -58.14 -47.62 15.38
N TYR A 205 -56.89 -47.35 15.75
CA TYR A 205 -56.19 -46.13 15.32
C TYR A 205 -55.29 -46.46 14.14
N ARG A 206 -55.55 -45.86 12.97
CA ARG A 206 -54.64 -45.95 11.84
C ARG A 206 -53.87 -44.64 11.74
N LYS A 207 -52.58 -44.69 12.05
CA LYS A 207 -51.69 -43.53 11.92
C LYS A 207 -51.26 -43.43 10.46
N HIS A 208 -51.71 -42.40 9.76
CA HIS A 208 -51.16 -42.03 8.46
C HIS A 208 -50.26 -40.80 8.67
N PRO A 209 -48.95 -40.91 8.44
CA PRO A 209 -48.11 -39.71 8.42
C PRO A 209 -48.53 -38.88 7.20
N THR A 210 -49.23 -37.77 7.44
CA THR A 210 -49.52 -36.79 6.39
C THR A 210 -48.46 -35.70 6.47
N THR A 211 -47.70 -35.51 5.40
CA THR A 211 -46.69 -34.44 5.37
C THR A 211 -47.39 -33.10 5.11
N THR A 212 -47.83 -32.41 6.16
CA THR A 212 -48.28 -31.02 6.04
C THR A 212 -47.07 -30.10 5.99
N PHE A 213 -46.94 -29.33 4.91
CA PHE A 213 -45.86 -28.35 4.76
C PHE A 213 -46.18 -27.12 5.62
N THR A 214 -45.73 -27.12 6.88
CA THR A 214 -45.60 -25.85 7.61
C THR A 214 -44.51 -25.04 6.90
N PRO A 215 -44.79 -23.81 6.41
CA PRO A 215 -43.77 -22.99 5.78
C PRO A 215 -42.65 -22.79 6.80
N SER A 216 -41.52 -23.44 6.55
CA SER A 216 -40.32 -23.27 7.35
C SER A 216 -39.88 -21.82 7.19
N VAL A 217 -39.71 -21.11 8.31
CA VAL A 217 -38.97 -19.85 8.30
C VAL A 217 -37.63 -20.17 7.62
N PRO A 218 -37.26 -19.45 6.54
CA PRO A 218 -36.04 -19.77 5.81
C PRO A 218 -34.84 -19.72 6.75
N GLU A 219 -33.92 -20.69 6.60
CA GLU A 219 -32.72 -20.79 7.44
C GLU A 219 -31.85 -19.54 7.29
N GLU A 220 -31.84 -18.96 6.08
CA GLU A 220 -31.33 -17.62 5.84
C GLU A 220 -32.39 -16.78 5.11
N PRO A 221 -32.81 -15.62 5.65
CA PRO A 221 -33.77 -14.77 4.98
C PRO A 221 -33.18 -14.22 3.67
N HIS A 222 -34.04 -14.06 2.67
CA HIS A 222 -33.68 -13.34 1.45
C HIS A 222 -33.12 -11.96 1.80
N LYS A 223 -31.96 -11.64 1.24
CA LYS A 223 -31.35 -10.32 1.36
C LYS A 223 -31.31 -9.71 -0.03
N PRO A 224 -32.06 -8.63 -0.30
CA PRO A 224 -32.09 -8.04 -1.62
C PRO A 224 -30.70 -7.55 -2.02
N LEU A 225 -30.38 -7.55 -3.31
CA LEU A 225 -29.09 -7.10 -3.82
C LEU A 225 -28.79 -5.67 -3.37
N SER A 226 -29.86 -4.85 -3.30
CA SER A 226 -29.84 -3.48 -2.81
C SER A 226 -29.39 -3.32 -1.36
N ALA A 227 -29.45 -4.38 -0.55
CA ALA A 227 -28.97 -4.42 0.84
C ALA A 227 -27.57 -5.03 0.99
N ARG A 228 -27.03 -5.66 -0.07
CA ARG A 228 -25.71 -6.34 -0.04
C ARG A 228 -24.56 -5.45 -0.52
N VAL A 229 -24.83 -4.50 -1.42
CA VAL A 229 -23.78 -3.71 -2.07
C VAL A 229 -23.49 -2.43 -1.27
N TYR A 230 -22.27 -2.34 -0.73
CA TYR A 230 -21.73 -1.13 -0.13
C TYR A 230 -20.72 -0.50 -1.11
N LEU A 231 -21.01 0.71 -1.58
CA LEU A 231 -20.14 1.46 -2.49
C LEU A 231 -19.37 2.55 -1.73
N PRO A 232 -18.10 2.32 -1.36
CA PRO A 232 -17.29 3.34 -0.71
C PRO A 232 -17.00 4.52 -1.64
N GLY A 233 -16.95 5.74 -1.10
CA GLY A 233 -16.44 6.92 -1.81
C GLY A 233 -17.47 7.85 -2.50
N LEU A 234 -18.78 7.60 -2.37
CA LEU A 234 -19.83 8.42 -3.02
C LEU A 234 -20.55 9.44 -2.09
N GLY A 235 -20.17 9.57 -0.81
CA GLY A 235 -20.70 10.53 0.19
C GLY A 235 -22.06 10.14 0.83
N ARG A 236 -22.48 10.58 2.04
CA ARG A 236 -21.89 11.47 3.08
C ARG A 236 -21.65 10.77 4.44
N ASP A 237 -22.00 9.49 4.60
CA ASP A 237 -21.74 8.67 5.80
C ASP A 237 -20.71 7.54 5.56
N ALA A 238 -20.00 7.57 4.44
CA ALA A 238 -19.12 6.47 4.06
C ALA A 238 -17.78 6.54 4.81
N ALA A 239 -17.57 5.62 5.76
CA ALA A 239 -16.25 5.37 6.34
C ALA A 239 -15.24 4.89 5.26
N PRO A 240 -13.94 5.22 5.41
CA PRO A 240 -12.97 5.25 4.31
C PRO A 240 -12.45 3.88 3.84
N LEU A 241 -11.86 3.90 2.63
CA LEU A 241 -11.43 2.81 1.74
C LEU A 241 -10.50 1.70 2.31
N TRP A 242 -10.10 1.77 3.58
CA TRP A 242 -9.13 0.84 4.19
C TRP A 242 -9.49 0.62 5.65
N GLY A 243 -10.67 0.05 5.91
CA GLY A 243 -10.96 -0.58 7.18
C GLY A 243 -10.14 -1.84 7.33
N VAL A 244 -8.83 -1.72 7.60
CA VAL A 244 -8.16 -2.72 8.42
C VAL A 244 -9.02 -2.79 9.69
N ARG A 245 -9.72 -3.90 9.92
CA ARG A 245 -10.31 -4.16 11.23
C ARG A 245 -9.15 -4.16 12.21
N TYR A 246 -8.91 -3.04 12.87
CA TYR A 246 -8.01 -3.03 14.02
C TYR A 246 -8.74 -3.80 15.11
N TYR A 247 -8.32 -5.03 15.34
CA TYR A 247 -8.69 -5.75 16.54
C TYR A 247 -8.01 -5.07 17.72
N VAL A 248 -8.77 -4.36 18.53
CA VAL A 248 -8.33 -3.97 19.87
C VAL A 248 -8.91 -5.01 20.82
N ASN A 249 -8.05 -5.86 21.39
CA ASN A 249 -8.42 -6.97 22.28
C ASN A 249 -9.32 -8.07 21.65
N GLY A 250 -9.13 -8.37 20.36
CA GLY A 250 -9.75 -9.56 19.75
C GLY A 250 -11.23 -9.42 19.34
N GLU A 251 -11.84 -8.25 19.50
CA GLU A 251 -13.19 -7.99 18.99
C GLU A 251 -13.20 -7.02 17.79
N PRO A 252 -13.99 -7.30 16.74
CA PRO A 252 -14.15 -6.40 15.61
C PRO A 252 -15.06 -5.22 16.01
N ARG A 253 -14.57 -3.99 15.79
CA ARG A 253 -15.39 -2.77 15.78
C ARG A 253 -15.66 -2.31 14.35
#